data_AF-A0A812N6U1-F1
#
_entry.id   AF-A0A812N6U1-F1
#
_cell.length_a   1.000
_cell.length_b   1.000
_cell.length_c   1.000
_cell.angle_alpha   90.00
_cell.angle_beta   90.00
_cell.angle_gamma   90.00
#
_symmetry.space_group_name_H-M   'P 1'
#
loop_
_entity.id
_entity.type
_entity.pdbx_description
1 polymer ?
#
loop_
_entity_poly.entity_id
_entity_poly.type
_entity_poly.pdbx_seq_one_letter_code
_entity_poly.pdbx_strand_id
1 'polypeptide(L)'
;MLSVVQGLVVVFRSPQLEKAAKKRWRLTPNEAKVISFPGTQKSAFATEVSGPSKFLKKIEDLDCKCLVVVAPELEQLRTIADLSKDVEDQMGIILLNARIHGNKSRKARKLPPRLQEYLLKEFEPSYHVRFLESKKWPANSMIFRQICPDGQGPWIVAVQRELVGGAVVTNEVLRTDYEPTAREISEAFDRYETSDKDPSDAIVEFLRKDRDG
;
A
#
# COMPACT_ATOMS: atom_id res chain seq x y z
N MET A 1 3.14 -20.49 -5.64
CA MET A 1 1.68 -20.28 -5.82
C MET A 1 1.21 -19.59 -4.54
N LEU A 2 1.01 -18.27 -4.56
CA LEU A 2 0.55 -17.53 -3.38
C LEU A 2 -0.89 -17.97 -3.10
N SER A 3 -1.12 -18.67 -2.00
CA SER A 3 -2.47 -19.04 -1.60
C SER A 3 -3.28 -17.77 -1.41
N VAL A 4 -4.40 -17.64 -2.13
CA VAL A 4 -5.37 -16.58 -1.90
C VAL A 4 -5.76 -16.63 -0.43
N VAL A 5 -5.51 -15.53 0.30
CA VAL A 5 -5.87 -15.42 1.71
C VAL A 5 -7.41 -15.46 1.78
N GLN A 6 -7.97 -16.54 2.30
CA GLN A 6 -9.40 -16.58 2.62
C GLN A 6 -9.73 -15.42 3.56
N GLY A 7 -10.85 -14.73 3.29
CA GLY A 7 -11.24 -13.55 4.05
C GLY A 7 -10.47 -12.27 3.69
N LEU A 8 -9.89 -12.17 2.49
CA LEU A 8 -9.30 -10.92 1.97
C LEU A 8 -10.39 -9.90 1.61
N VAL A 9 -10.33 -8.72 2.22
CA VAL A 9 -11.22 -7.58 1.95
C VAL A 9 -10.40 -6.37 1.52
N VAL A 10 -10.70 -5.82 0.34
CA VAL A 10 -10.09 -4.59 -0.17
C VAL A 10 -11.07 -3.43 -0.06
N VAL A 11 -10.66 -2.39 0.68
CA VAL A 11 -11.49 -1.23 1.00
C VAL A 11 -10.98 0.00 0.26
N PHE A 12 -11.88 0.65 -0.46
CA PHE A 12 -11.63 1.94 -1.11
C PHE A 12 -12.32 3.08 -0.37
N ARG A 13 -11.66 4.24 -0.32
CA ARG A 13 -12.22 5.46 0.30
C ARG A 13 -13.51 5.98 -0.35
N SER A 14 -13.88 5.52 -1.55
CA SER A 14 -15.10 5.96 -2.23
C SER A 14 -15.76 4.86 -3.06
N PRO A 15 -17.10 4.91 -3.23
CA PRO A 15 -17.83 3.96 -4.07
C PRO A 15 -17.42 3.98 -5.55
N GLN A 16 -16.96 5.14 -6.05
CA GLN A 16 -16.50 5.26 -7.44
C GLN A 16 -15.22 4.44 -7.66
N LEU A 17 -14.29 4.48 -6.71
CA LEU A 17 -13.05 3.70 -6.76
C LEU A 17 -13.34 2.20 -6.63
N GLU A 18 -14.26 1.82 -5.73
CA GLU A 18 -14.73 0.44 -5.60
C GLU A 18 -15.30 -0.08 -6.94
N LYS A 19 -16.21 0.68 -7.57
CA LYS A 19 -16.81 0.31 -8.86
C LYS A 19 -15.74 0.18 -9.97
N ALA A 20 -14.80 1.12 -10.02
CA ALA A 20 -13.71 1.09 -11.00
C ALA A 20 -12.80 -0.14 -10.79
N ALA A 21 -12.45 -0.46 -9.54
CA ALA A 21 -11.65 -1.62 -9.19
C ALA A 21 -12.38 -2.92 -9.56
N LYS A 22 -13.66 -3.07 -9.20
CA LYS A 22 -14.48 -4.24 -9.58
C LYS A 22 -14.52 -4.46 -11.09
N LYS A 23 -14.70 -3.38 -11.86
CA LYS A 23 -14.72 -3.45 -13.33
C LYS A 23 -13.36 -3.85 -13.92
N ARG A 24 -12.27 -3.32 -13.37
CA ARG A 24 -10.91 -3.51 -13.90
C ARG A 24 -10.32 -4.86 -13.50
N TRP A 25 -10.45 -5.25 -12.23
CA TRP A 25 -9.78 -6.42 -11.69
C TRP A 25 -10.59 -7.71 -11.89
N ARG A 26 -11.92 -7.61 -12.02
CA ARG A 26 -12.82 -8.76 -12.24
C ARG A 26 -12.58 -9.92 -11.26
N LEU A 27 -12.26 -9.58 -10.00
CA LEU A 27 -12.03 -10.57 -8.95
C LEU A 27 -13.28 -11.37 -8.67
N THR A 28 -13.12 -12.68 -8.55
CA THR A 28 -14.15 -13.59 -8.06
C THR A 28 -14.38 -13.37 -6.57
N PRO A 29 -15.57 -13.73 -6.04
CA PRO A 29 -15.86 -13.60 -4.61
C PRO A 29 -14.94 -14.43 -3.70
N ASN A 30 -14.21 -15.39 -4.25
CA ASN A 30 -13.27 -16.23 -3.52
C ASN A 30 -11.84 -15.66 -3.51
N GLU A 31 -11.53 -14.71 -4.41
CA GLU A 31 -10.23 -14.05 -4.47
C GLU A 31 -10.13 -12.88 -3.49
N ALA A 32 -11.10 -11.98 -3.53
CA ALA A 32 -11.22 -10.90 -2.56
C ALA A 32 -12.64 -10.31 -2.58
N LYS A 33 -13.06 -9.75 -1.44
CA LYS A 33 -14.24 -8.89 -1.38
C LYS A 33 -13.81 -7.45 -1.56
N VAL A 34 -14.35 -6.77 -2.57
CA VAL A 34 -14.07 -5.35 -2.82
C VAL A 34 -15.23 -4.51 -2.31
N ILE A 35 -14.96 -3.58 -1.39
CA ILE A 35 -15.97 -2.71 -0.76
C ILE A 35 -15.49 -1.25 -0.73
N SER A 36 -16.42 -0.33 -0.47
CA SER A 36 -16.11 1.06 -0.14
C SER A 36 -16.41 1.37 1.32
N PHE A 37 -15.60 2.26 1.87
CA PHE A 37 -15.81 2.92 3.14
C PHE A 37 -15.77 4.43 2.90
N PRO A 38 -16.84 5.06 2.36
CA PRO A 38 -16.86 6.50 2.20
C PRO A 38 -16.79 7.19 3.57
N GLY A 39 -15.94 8.22 3.68
CA GLY A 39 -15.89 9.05 4.88
C GLY A 39 -17.22 9.78 5.12
N THR A 40 -17.42 10.31 6.31
CA THR A 40 -18.61 11.08 6.69
C THR A 40 -18.74 12.34 5.83
N GLN A 41 -19.57 12.28 4.79
CA GLN A 41 -19.93 13.47 4.03
C GLN A 41 -20.84 14.37 4.86
N LYS A 42 -20.40 15.61 5.12
CA LYS A 42 -21.28 16.69 5.60
C LYS A 42 -22.19 17.14 4.45
N SER A 43 -23.25 16.39 4.17
CA SER A 43 -24.36 16.85 3.33
C SER A 43 -25.62 16.90 4.17
N ALA A 44 -26.36 18.01 4.10
CA ALA A 44 -27.65 18.20 4.76
C ALA A 44 -28.74 17.22 4.28
N PHE A 45 -28.44 16.41 3.25
CA PHE A 45 -29.29 15.34 2.72
C PHE A 45 -28.55 13.98 2.67
N ALA A 46 -27.38 13.86 3.30
CA ALA A 46 -26.74 12.56 3.43
C ALA A 46 -27.56 11.71 4.42
N THR A 47 -28.39 10.85 3.85
CA THR A 47 -28.99 9.71 4.53
C THR A 47 -27.90 9.00 5.34
N GLU A 48 -28.22 8.66 6.59
CA GLU A 48 -27.38 8.11 7.67
C GLU A 48 -26.70 6.75 7.37
N VAL A 49 -26.06 6.56 6.22
CA VAL A 49 -25.77 5.22 5.66
C VAL A 49 -24.28 4.90 5.46
N SER A 50 -23.34 5.68 6.00
CA SER A 50 -21.90 5.35 5.90
C SER A 50 -21.09 5.68 7.16
N GLY A 51 -21.65 5.39 8.33
CA GLY A 51 -20.93 5.55 9.59
C GLY A 51 -19.88 4.45 9.84
N PRO A 52 -18.90 4.70 10.73
CA PRO A 52 -17.95 3.71 11.23
C PRO A 52 -18.60 2.38 11.63
N SER A 53 -19.71 2.41 12.39
CA SER A 53 -20.37 1.18 12.89
C SER A 53 -20.92 0.27 11.78
N LYS A 54 -21.42 0.84 10.67
CA LYS A 54 -21.87 0.04 9.51
C LYS A 54 -20.69 -0.58 8.77
N PHE A 55 -19.56 0.11 8.72
CA PHE A 55 -18.33 -0.43 8.16
C PHE A 55 -17.82 -1.59 9.01
N LEU A 56 -17.71 -1.42 10.33
CA LEU A 56 -17.26 -2.47 11.27
C LEU A 56 -18.12 -3.72 11.17
N LYS A 57 -19.44 -3.57 11.27
CA LYS A 57 -20.38 -4.69 11.09
C LYS A 57 -20.21 -5.40 9.75
N LYS A 58 -19.95 -4.64 8.68
CA LYS A 58 -19.71 -5.22 7.35
C LYS A 58 -18.40 -5.99 7.28
N ILE A 59 -17.36 -5.58 8.01
CA ILE A 59 -16.10 -6.33 8.10
C ILE A 59 -16.32 -7.65 8.84
N GLU A 60 -17.10 -7.64 9.93
CA GLU A 60 -17.52 -8.84 10.66
C GLU A 60 -18.35 -9.79 9.79
N ASP A 61 -19.39 -9.28 9.11
CA ASP A 61 -20.28 -10.04 8.23
C ASP A 61 -19.53 -10.72 7.06
N LEU A 62 -18.36 -10.19 6.68
CA LEU A 62 -17.52 -10.73 5.61
C LEU A 62 -16.47 -11.74 6.09
N ASP A 63 -16.42 -12.05 7.40
CA ASP A 63 -15.38 -12.88 8.03
C ASP A 63 -13.97 -12.45 7.60
N CYS A 64 -13.71 -11.14 7.68
CA CYS A 64 -12.47 -10.54 7.21
C CYS A 64 -11.27 -11.01 8.04
N LYS A 65 -10.31 -11.68 7.41
CA LYS A 65 -9.02 -12.07 8.01
C LYS A 65 -7.86 -11.17 7.58
N CYS A 66 -7.99 -10.55 6.41
CA CYS A 66 -6.99 -9.61 5.89
C CYS A 66 -7.68 -8.39 5.29
N LEU A 67 -7.44 -7.23 5.87
CA LEU A 67 -8.03 -5.96 5.46
C LEU A 67 -6.99 -5.10 4.73
N VAL A 68 -7.16 -4.91 3.43
CA VAL A 68 -6.35 -3.98 2.63
C VAL A 68 -7.09 -2.67 2.46
N VAL A 69 -6.59 -1.58 3.04
CA VAL A 69 -7.21 -0.26 2.95
C VAL A 69 -6.43 0.63 1.99
N VAL A 70 -7.10 1.04 0.90
CA VAL A 70 -6.49 1.78 -0.21
C VAL A 70 -6.70 3.29 -0.07
N ALA A 71 -5.60 4.01 0.05
CA ALA A 71 -5.51 5.46 0.12
C ALA A 71 -6.55 6.10 1.06
N PRO A 72 -6.65 5.63 2.32
CA PRO A 72 -7.66 6.14 3.25
C PRO A 72 -7.47 7.62 3.57
N GLU A 73 -8.58 8.29 3.84
CA GLU A 73 -8.63 9.65 4.37
C GLU A 73 -8.50 9.65 5.89
N LEU A 74 -8.34 10.86 6.45
CA LEU A 74 -8.07 11.07 7.87
C LEU A 74 -9.09 10.40 8.80
N GLU A 75 -10.39 10.60 8.53
CA GLU A 75 -11.46 10.03 9.36
C GLU A 75 -11.54 8.51 9.22
N GLN A 76 -11.24 7.98 8.04
CA GLN A 76 -11.21 6.53 7.80
C GLN A 76 -10.05 5.88 8.56
N LEU A 77 -8.87 6.52 8.54
CA LEU A 77 -7.71 6.08 9.32
C LEU A 77 -8.01 5.98 10.81
N ARG A 78 -8.80 6.90 11.37
CA ARG A 78 -9.22 6.84 12.77
C ARG A 78 -10.08 5.61 13.04
N THR A 79 -11.11 5.37 12.23
CA THR A 79 -11.96 4.18 12.38
C THR A 79 -11.17 2.88 12.23
N ILE A 80 -10.18 2.85 11.35
CA ILE A 80 -9.32 1.66 11.18
C ILE A 80 -8.39 1.48 12.37
N ALA A 81 -7.89 2.57 12.96
CA ALA A 81 -7.13 2.52 14.20
C ALA A 81 -7.97 1.95 15.35
N ASP A 82 -9.23 2.38 15.48
CA ASP A 82 -10.13 1.84 16.50
C ASP A 82 -10.40 0.35 16.25
N LEU A 83 -10.69 -0.04 14.99
CA LEU A 83 -10.84 -1.44 14.60
C LEU A 83 -9.62 -2.30 14.95
N SER A 84 -8.41 -1.77 14.76
CA SER A 84 -7.18 -2.52 15.05
C SER A 84 -7.02 -2.88 16.53
N LYS A 85 -7.58 -2.04 17.43
CA LYS A 85 -7.57 -2.30 18.87
C LYS A 85 -8.55 -3.40 19.25
N ASP A 86 -9.66 -3.51 18.52
CA ASP A 86 -10.72 -4.50 18.81
C ASP A 86 -10.37 -5.90 18.28
N VAL A 87 -9.65 -5.98 17.17
CA VAL A 87 -9.34 -7.26 16.47
C VAL A 87 -7.95 -7.83 16.80
N GLU A 88 -7.05 -7.02 17.36
CA GLU A 88 -5.68 -7.40 17.74
C GLU A 88 -5.00 -8.28 16.65
N ASP A 89 -4.47 -9.44 17.02
CA ASP A 89 -3.76 -10.37 16.14
C ASP A 89 -4.67 -11.23 15.24
N GLN A 90 -5.99 -11.10 15.34
CA GLN A 90 -6.93 -11.97 14.61
C GLN A 90 -7.14 -11.54 13.14
N MET A 91 -6.77 -10.31 12.81
CA MET A 91 -6.94 -9.75 11.46
C MET A 91 -5.71 -8.96 11.03
N GLY A 92 -5.12 -9.34 9.89
CA GLY A 92 -4.02 -8.60 9.29
C GLY A 92 -4.51 -7.31 8.62
N ILE A 93 -3.97 -6.15 9.00
CA ILE A 93 -4.34 -4.85 8.41
C ILE A 93 -3.17 -4.34 7.55
N ILE A 94 -3.46 -4.10 6.27
CA ILE A 94 -2.52 -3.57 5.29
C ILE A 94 -2.99 -2.20 4.84
N LEU A 95 -2.17 -1.18 5.07
CA LEU A 95 -2.44 0.16 4.56
C LEU A 95 -1.69 0.37 3.24
N LEU A 96 -2.46 0.51 2.17
CA LEU A 96 -1.92 0.72 0.83
C LEU A 96 -2.04 2.19 0.42
N ASN A 97 -0.92 2.80 0.03
CA ASN A 97 -0.82 4.22 -0.32
C ASN A 97 -1.32 5.18 0.76
N ALA A 98 -1.33 4.74 2.03
CA ALA A 98 -1.67 5.60 3.16
C ALA A 98 -0.53 6.59 3.43
N ARG A 99 -0.89 7.83 3.79
CA ARG A 99 0.06 8.85 4.22
C ARG A 99 -0.05 9.06 5.72
N ILE A 100 0.46 8.12 6.50
CA ILE A 100 0.50 8.21 7.97
C ILE A 100 1.65 9.13 8.39
N HIS A 101 2.78 8.95 7.73
CA HIS A 101 3.97 9.74 7.89
C HIS A 101 3.86 10.94 6.93
N GLY A 102 3.57 12.11 7.48
CA GLY A 102 3.27 13.32 6.73
C GLY A 102 4.41 13.70 5.78
N ASN A 103 4.19 13.57 4.47
CA ASN A 103 5.10 14.19 3.51
C ASN A 103 4.87 15.72 3.57
N LYS A 104 5.93 16.50 3.83
CA LYS A 104 5.92 17.99 3.94
C LYS A 104 5.55 18.71 2.63
N SER A 105 4.96 18.01 1.66
CA SER A 105 4.44 18.59 0.43
C SER A 105 3.24 19.50 0.72
N ARG A 106 3.30 20.75 0.24
CA ARG A 106 2.26 21.78 0.39
C ARG A 106 0.86 21.37 -0.14
N LYS A 107 0.75 20.28 -0.92
CA LYS A 107 -0.51 19.85 -1.56
C LYS A 107 -1.21 18.68 -0.85
N ALA A 108 -0.55 17.98 0.07
CA ALA A 108 -1.23 16.98 0.89
C ALA A 108 -1.81 17.66 2.12
N ARG A 109 -3.10 17.45 2.44
CA ARG A 109 -3.66 17.85 3.73
C ARG A 109 -2.75 17.29 4.82
N LYS A 110 -2.05 18.16 5.56
CA LYS A 110 -1.20 17.74 6.67
C LYS A 110 -2.10 17.10 7.73
N LEU A 111 -1.72 15.91 8.20
CA LEU A 111 -2.36 15.37 9.40
C LEU A 111 -2.15 16.36 10.56
N PRO A 112 -3.17 16.60 11.39
CA PRO A 112 -2.98 17.32 12.63
C PRO A 112 -1.86 16.66 13.46
N PRO A 113 -0.88 17.40 14.00
CA PRO A 113 0.29 16.82 14.68
C PRO A 113 -0.07 15.84 15.79
N ARG A 114 -1.06 16.17 16.63
CA ARG A 114 -1.56 15.27 17.69
C ARG A 114 -2.14 13.97 17.16
N LEU A 115 -2.85 14.03 16.03
CA LEU A 115 -3.43 12.85 15.42
C LEU A 115 -2.37 12.01 14.72
N GLN A 116 -1.37 12.65 14.10
CA GLN A 116 -0.22 11.96 13.56
C GLN A 116 0.52 11.22 14.68
N GLU A 117 0.78 11.88 15.80
CA GLU A 117 1.42 11.26 16.96
C GLU A 117 0.60 10.09 17.51
N TYR A 118 -0.72 10.25 17.64
CA TYR A 118 -1.62 9.15 18.01
C TYR A 118 -1.52 7.98 17.03
N LEU A 119 -1.71 8.22 15.73
CA LEU A 119 -1.67 7.17 14.71
C LEU A 119 -0.28 6.50 14.61
N LEU A 120 0.79 7.16 15.01
CA LEU A 120 2.14 6.59 15.02
C LEU A 120 2.45 5.79 16.30
N LYS A 121 1.81 6.13 17.43
CA LYS A 121 2.03 5.47 18.72
C LYS A 121 1.04 4.34 18.99
N GLU A 122 -0.20 4.52 18.55
CA GLU A 122 -1.35 3.74 19.01
C GLU A 122 -1.94 2.87 17.89
N PHE A 123 -1.60 3.16 16.63
CA PHE A 123 -2.10 2.41 15.49
C PHE A 123 -0.94 1.78 14.72
N GLU A 124 -0.81 0.47 14.87
CA GLU A 124 0.26 -0.31 14.27
C GLU A 124 -0.31 -1.27 13.21
N PRO A 125 -0.44 -0.83 11.95
CA PRO A 125 -0.93 -1.71 10.90
C PRO A 125 0.11 -2.80 10.62
N SER A 126 -0.31 -4.05 10.41
CA SER A 126 0.61 -5.17 10.13
C SER A 126 1.57 -4.87 8.97
N TYR A 127 1.08 -4.15 7.95
CA TYR A 127 1.92 -3.64 6.86
C TYR A 127 1.53 -2.21 6.45
N HIS A 128 2.54 -1.41 6.14
CA HIS A 128 2.38 -0.15 5.40
C HIS A 128 3.09 -0.26 4.05
N VAL A 129 2.36 -0.07 2.97
CA VAL A 129 2.88 -0.12 1.59
C VAL A 129 2.50 1.14 0.84
N ARG A 130 3.41 1.70 0.04
CA ARG A 130 3.16 2.86 -0.82
C ARG A 130 3.87 2.71 -2.15
N PHE A 131 3.12 2.80 -3.23
CA PHE A 131 3.65 2.88 -4.58
C PHE A 131 4.30 4.24 -4.81
N LEU A 132 5.47 4.20 -5.44
CA LEU A 132 6.31 5.32 -5.76
C LEU A 132 6.03 5.74 -7.22
N GLU A 133 4.78 6.16 -7.48
CA GLU A 133 4.34 6.58 -8.82
C GLU A 133 4.94 7.95 -9.19
N SER A 134 6.11 7.94 -9.82
CA SER A 134 6.81 9.14 -10.26
C SER A 134 7.63 8.85 -11.51
N LYS A 135 7.72 9.80 -12.44
CA LYS A 135 8.67 9.72 -13.56
C LYS A 135 10.14 9.64 -13.12
N LYS A 136 10.41 9.95 -11.85
CA LYS A 136 11.76 9.92 -11.27
C LYS A 136 12.23 8.53 -10.86
N TRP A 137 11.32 7.57 -10.76
CA TRP A 137 11.63 6.22 -10.25
C TRP A 137 11.07 5.18 -11.22
N PRO A 138 11.66 3.97 -11.26
CA PRO A 138 11.18 2.89 -12.12
C PRO A 138 9.69 2.58 -11.88
N ALA A 139 9.02 2.10 -12.93
CA ALA A 139 7.64 1.61 -12.80
C ALA A 139 7.56 0.51 -11.73
N ASN A 140 6.42 0.43 -11.03
CA ASN A 140 6.17 -0.54 -9.95
C ASN A 140 7.17 -0.45 -8.77
N SER A 141 7.82 0.70 -8.61
CA SER A 141 8.58 0.98 -7.39
C SER A 141 7.62 1.12 -6.21
N MET A 142 8.02 0.60 -5.06
CA MET A 142 7.25 0.66 -3.82
C MET A 142 8.16 0.87 -2.63
N ILE A 143 7.61 1.48 -1.60
CA ILE A 143 8.18 1.50 -0.27
C ILE A 143 7.23 0.79 0.67
N PHE A 144 7.75 -0.11 1.49
CA PHE A 144 6.95 -0.80 2.48
C PHE A 144 7.69 -1.02 3.78
N ARG A 145 6.92 -1.32 4.82
CA ARG A 145 7.40 -1.67 6.14
C ARG A 145 6.43 -2.68 6.74
N GLN A 146 6.96 -3.78 7.27
CA GLN A 146 6.22 -4.68 8.14
C GLN A 146 6.29 -4.17 9.57
N ILE A 147 5.19 -4.21 10.30
CA ILE A 147 5.15 -3.91 11.73
C ILE A 147 4.81 -5.20 12.44
N CYS A 148 5.71 -5.65 13.31
CA CYS A 148 5.58 -6.89 14.04
C CYS A 148 5.25 -6.59 15.52
N PRO A 149 4.62 -7.53 16.25
CA PRO A 149 4.30 -7.35 17.67
C PRO A 149 5.52 -7.09 18.57
N ASP A 150 6.70 -7.55 18.17
CA ASP A 150 7.97 -7.41 18.89
C ASP A 150 8.76 -6.14 18.51
N GLY A 151 8.28 -5.39 17.53
CA GLY A 151 8.90 -4.16 17.10
C GLY A 151 8.66 -3.82 15.64
N GLN A 152 9.13 -2.64 15.27
CA GLN A 152 8.94 -2.16 13.91
C GLN A 152 10.03 -2.72 13.00
N GLY A 153 9.64 -3.42 11.93
CA GLY A 153 10.56 -3.90 10.90
C GLY A 153 11.19 -2.74 10.11
N PRO A 154 12.23 -3.00 9.32
CA PRO A 154 12.89 -1.97 8.53
C PRO A 154 11.98 -1.44 7.42
N TRP A 155 12.21 -0.18 7.04
CA TRP A 155 11.69 0.38 5.81
C TRP A 155 12.47 -0.18 4.62
N ILE A 156 11.72 -0.71 3.66
CA ILE A 156 12.25 -1.31 2.45
C ILE A 156 11.74 -0.52 1.24
N VAL A 157 12.65 -0.08 0.39
CA VAL A 157 12.34 0.38 -0.97
C VAL A 157 12.64 -0.78 -1.90
N ALA A 158 11.68 -1.10 -2.76
CA ALA A 158 11.80 -2.19 -3.72
C ALA A 158 11.24 -1.78 -5.09
N VAL A 159 11.65 -2.53 -6.11
CA VAL A 159 11.12 -2.40 -7.47
C VAL A 159 10.71 -3.77 -7.98
N GLN A 160 9.54 -3.84 -8.61
CA GLN A 160 9.14 -5.01 -9.36
C GLN A 160 9.57 -4.87 -10.81
N ARG A 161 10.32 -5.87 -11.30
CA ARG A 161 10.76 -5.99 -12.69
C ARG A 161 10.26 -7.29 -13.29
N GLU A 162 9.94 -7.24 -14.57
CA GLU A 162 9.60 -8.43 -15.33
C GLU A 162 10.88 -8.98 -15.98
N LEU A 163 11.24 -10.22 -15.65
CA LEU A 163 12.34 -10.94 -16.28
C LEU A 163 11.92 -11.45 -17.66
N VAL A 164 12.92 -11.77 -18.49
CA VAL A 164 12.71 -12.45 -19.77
C VAL A 164 11.95 -13.76 -19.51
N GLY A 165 10.76 -13.89 -20.09
CA GLY A 165 9.84 -15.01 -19.85
C GLY A 165 8.61 -14.67 -18.99
N GLY A 166 8.43 -13.41 -18.58
CA GLY A 166 7.21 -12.92 -17.92
C GLY A 166 7.16 -13.15 -16.41
N ALA A 167 8.26 -13.64 -15.81
CA ALA A 167 8.36 -13.81 -14.36
C ALA A 167 8.63 -12.45 -13.70
N VAL A 168 7.77 -12.05 -12.76
CA VAL A 168 7.96 -10.80 -11.99
C VAL A 168 8.83 -11.09 -10.77
N VAL A 169 9.91 -10.33 -10.62
CA VAL A 169 10.81 -10.38 -9.45
C VAL A 169 10.78 -9.03 -8.75
N THR A 170 10.76 -9.09 -7.41
CA THR A 170 10.85 -7.92 -6.54
C THR A 170 12.28 -7.82 -6.02
N ASN A 171 12.97 -6.72 -6.35
CA ASN A 171 14.33 -6.46 -5.89
C ASN A 171 14.33 -5.36 -4.83
N GLU A 172 15.06 -5.59 -3.74
CA GLU A 172 15.33 -4.58 -2.72
C GLU A 172 16.36 -3.58 -3.22
N VAL A 173 16.06 -2.29 -3.05
CA VAL A 173 16.87 -1.16 -3.50
C VAL A 173 17.48 -0.43 -2.32
N LEU A 174 16.75 -0.35 -1.21
CA LEU A 174 17.18 0.32 0.01
C LEU A 174 16.52 -0.33 1.23
N ARG A 175 17.29 -0.43 2.32
CA ARG A 175 16.81 -0.82 3.65
C ARG A 175 17.29 0.18 4.69
N THR A 176 16.36 0.68 5.49
CA THR A 176 16.64 1.69 6.54
C THR A 176 15.76 1.46 7.76
N ASP A 177 16.22 1.90 8.94
CA ASP A 177 15.41 1.84 10.17
C ASP A 177 14.39 2.99 10.26
N TYR A 178 14.59 4.05 9.48
CA TYR A 178 13.72 5.22 9.37
C TYR A 178 13.08 5.31 7.99
N GLU A 179 11.98 6.05 7.85
CA GLU A 179 11.34 6.26 6.54
C GLU A 179 12.28 7.09 5.64
N PRO A 180 12.79 6.53 4.52
CA PRO A 180 13.72 7.21 3.65
C PRO A 180 13.05 8.41 2.95
N THR A 181 13.82 9.49 2.83
CA THR A 181 13.42 10.69 2.12
C THR A 181 13.40 10.47 0.60
N ALA A 182 12.70 11.34 -0.13
CA ALA A 182 12.69 11.28 -1.60
C ALA A 182 14.09 11.39 -2.22
N ARG A 183 15.02 12.07 -1.54
CA ARG A 183 16.42 12.19 -1.97
C ARG A 183 17.14 10.85 -1.81
N GLU A 184 17.08 10.24 -0.62
CA GLU A 184 17.71 8.94 -0.35
C GLU A 184 17.15 7.83 -1.23
N ILE A 185 15.84 7.85 -1.51
CA ILE A 185 15.21 6.93 -2.48
C ILE A 185 15.82 7.11 -3.87
N SER A 186 16.01 8.36 -4.31
CA SER A 186 16.58 8.63 -5.65
C SER A 186 18.05 8.19 -5.72
N GLU A 187 18.86 8.54 -4.72
CA GLU A 187 20.26 8.12 -4.64
C GLU A 187 20.42 6.59 -4.54
N ALA A 188 19.45 5.90 -3.91
CA ALA A 188 19.44 4.45 -3.87
C ALA A 188 19.11 3.84 -5.25
N PHE A 189 18.15 4.40 -5.98
CA PHE A 189 17.86 3.96 -7.35
C PHE A 189 19.02 4.23 -8.31
N ASP A 190 19.70 5.39 -8.20
CA ASP A 190 20.87 5.71 -9.03
C ASP A 190 22.02 4.69 -8.78
N ARG A 191 22.23 4.31 -7.51
CA ARG A 191 23.21 3.26 -7.14
C ARG A 191 22.78 1.89 -7.63
N TYR A 192 21.51 1.56 -7.47
CA TYR A 192 20.97 0.28 -7.91
C TYR A 192 21.07 0.12 -9.42
N GLU A 193 20.76 1.16 -10.22
CA GLU A 193 20.94 1.13 -11.69
C GLU A 193 22.40 1.07 -12.12
N THR A 194 23.33 1.57 -11.32
CA THR A 194 24.76 1.46 -11.61
C THR A 194 25.36 0.13 -11.15
N SER A 195 24.80 -0.51 -10.12
CA SER A 195 25.21 -1.85 -9.67
C SER A 195 24.57 -2.98 -10.48
N ASP A 196 23.33 -2.82 -10.97
CA ASP A 196 22.64 -3.79 -11.85
C ASP A 196 23.21 -3.80 -13.27
N LYS A 197 24.12 -2.87 -13.61
CA LYS A 197 25.01 -3.03 -14.76
C LYS A 197 26.08 -4.09 -14.47
N ASP A 198 25.63 -5.27 -14.07
CA ASP A 198 26.44 -6.49 -14.07
C ASP A 198 26.59 -6.95 -15.54
N PRO A 199 27.74 -7.53 -15.93
CA PRO A 199 28.13 -7.75 -17.33
C PRO A 199 27.19 -8.66 -18.14
N SER A 200 26.26 -9.35 -17.48
CA SER A 200 25.18 -10.12 -18.12
C SER A 200 24.20 -9.25 -18.91
N ASP A 201 23.93 -8.01 -18.49
CA ASP A 201 23.07 -7.09 -19.25
C ASP A 201 23.79 -6.56 -20.51
N ALA A 202 25.11 -6.44 -20.47
CA ALA A 202 25.92 -6.13 -21.65
C ALA A 202 25.89 -7.27 -22.70
N ILE A 203 25.77 -8.53 -22.26
CA ILE A 203 25.62 -9.69 -23.16
C ILE A 203 24.24 -9.69 -23.84
N VAL A 204 23.17 -9.34 -23.10
CA VAL A 204 21.82 -9.23 -23.67
C VAL A 204 21.72 -8.05 -24.66
N GLU A 205 22.41 -6.93 -24.38
CA GLU A 205 22.48 -5.79 -25.28
C GLU A 205 23.33 -6.06 -26.54
N PHE A 206 24.41 -6.83 -26.41
CA PHE A 206 25.22 -7.31 -27.53
C PHE A 206 24.42 -8.26 -28.45
N LEU A 207 23.70 -9.23 -27.88
CA LEU A 207 22.86 -10.17 -28.62
C LEU A 207 21.66 -9.50 -29.33
N ARG A 208 21.19 -8.36 -28.83
CA ARG A 208 20.16 -7.55 -29.51
C ARG A 208 20.73 -6.79 -30.70
N LYS A 209 21.95 -6.26 -30.61
CA LYS A 209 22.61 -5.54 -31.71
C LYS A 209 22.95 -6.43 -32.91
N ASP A 210 23.32 -7.68 -32.68
CA ASP A 210 23.63 -8.65 -33.75
C ASP A 210 22.40 -9.16 -34.50
N ARG A 211 21.18 -8.91 -33.99
CA ARG A 211 19.94 -9.40 -34.61
C ARG A 211 19.26 -8.37 -35.51
N ASP A 212 19.61 -7.09 -35.35
CA ASP A 212 19.10 -5.97 -36.13
C ASP A 212 20.13 -5.41 -37.14
N GLY A 213 21.28 -6.09 -37.32
CA GLY A 213 22.28 -5.85 -38.38
C GLY A 213 22.27 -6.97 -39.41
#